data_AF-A0A6P1TT17-F1
#
_entry.id   AF-A0A6P1TT17-F1
#
_cell.length_a   1.000
_cell.length_b   1.000
_cell.length_c   1.000
_cell.angle_alpha   90.00
_cell.angle_beta   90.00
_cell.angle_gamma   90.00
#
_symmetry.space_group_name_H-M   'P 1'
#
loop_
_entity.id
_entity.type
_entity.pdbx_description
1 polymer ?
#
loop_
_entity_poly.entity_id
_entity_poly.type
_entity_poly.pdbx_seq_one_letter_code
_entity_poly.pdbx_strand_id
1 'polypeptide(L)'
;MDKELQNLLPADKFEIWTQLCDLVESLYEMERKLDTTKWNNWKYVCKYRRGGRTLCTLFANDVSLCVQIVFGKNERDKYELEQEHYSHKIQTIYNEANTFHDGKWMDIYLDDLTLFDDLKKMLFIKRKPNKIKKYVQEEDLCFIFMQTTEEF
;
A
#
# COMPACT_ATOMS: atom_id res chain seq x y z
N MET A 1 -4.24 -2.17 19.45
CA MET A 1 -2.84 -1.87 19.11
C MET A 1 -1.96 -2.99 19.68
N ASP A 2 -1.02 -3.52 18.89
CA ASP A 2 -0.23 -4.69 19.29
C ASP A 2 0.98 -4.29 20.14
N LYS A 3 1.02 -4.75 21.41
CA LYS A 3 2.05 -4.37 22.39
C LYS A 3 3.44 -4.85 21.96
N GLU A 4 3.53 -5.95 21.23
CA GLU A 4 4.81 -6.48 20.74
C GLU A 4 5.42 -5.56 19.69
N LEU A 5 4.60 -5.03 18.80
CA LEU A 5 5.04 -4.09 17.76
C LEU A 5 5.50 -2.75 18.36
N GLN A 6 4.80 -2.27 19.40
CA GLN A 6 5.18 -1.04 20.11
C GLN A 6 6.55 -1.17 20.81
N ASN A 7 6.90 -2.36 21.29
CA ASN A 7 8.21 -2.63 21.87
C ASN A 7 9.29 -2.86 20.80
N LEU A 8 8.89 -3.29 19.60
CA LEU A 8 9.79 -3.57 18.49
C LEU A 8 10.25 -2.28 17.79
N LEU A 9 9.31 -1.39 17.47
CA LEU A 9 9.58 -0.20 16.67
C LEU A 9 9.96 1.02 17.53
N PRO A 10 10.91 1.84 17.07
CA PRO A 10 11.07 3.21 17.54
C PRO A 10 9.75 4.00 17.44
N ALA A 11 9.54 4.97 18.34
CA ALA A 11 8.26 5.67 18.47
C ALA A 11 7.80 6.38 17.17
N ASP A 12 8.72 6.98 16.44
CA ASP A 12 8.49 7.61 15.14
C ASP A 12 8.04 6.60 14.08
N LYS A 13 8.70 5.44 14.00
CA LYS A 13 8.33 4.36 13.07
C LYS A 13 7.00 3.70 13.45
N PHE A 14 6.72 3.58 14.74
CA PHE A 14 5.46 3.07 15.25
C PHE A 14 4.28 3.99 14.90
N GLU A 15 4.50 5.30 14.95
CA GLU A 15 3.52 6.30 14.52
C GLU A 15 3.23 6.16 13.01
N ILE A 16 4.27 6.06 12.17
CA ILE A 16 4.10 5.83 10.72
C ILE A 16 3.35 4.51 10.47
N TRP A 17 3.69 3.43 11.18
CA TRP A 17 2.98 2.15 11.08
C TRP A 17 1.49 2.33 11.39
N THR A 18 1.17 3.07 12.46
CA THR A 18 -0.21 3.30 12.90
C THR A 18 -0.99 4.05 11.82
N GLN A 19 -0.41 5.10 11.25
CA GLN A 19 -1.03 5.86 10.18
C GLN A 19 -1.21 5.04 8.89
N LEU A 20 -0.30 4.12 8.56
CA LEU A 20 -0.49 3.18 7.45
C LEU A 20 -1.66 2.23 7.68
N CYS A 21 -1.77 1.68 8.89
CA CYS A 21 -2.91 0.84 9.27
C CYS A 21 -4.21 1.65 9.14
N ASP A 22 -4.26 2.87 9.65
CA ASP A 22 -5.45 3.74 9.59
C ASP A 22 -5.81 4.11 8.14
N LEU A 23 -4.82 4.41 7.29
CA LEU A 23 -5.04 4.65 5.86
C LEU A 23 -5.70 3.44 5.19
N VAL A 24 -5.17 2.23 5.39
CA VAL A 24 -5.73 1.01 4.78
C VAL A 24 -7.10 0.69 5.37
N GLU A 25 -7.24 0.77 6.69
CA GLU A 25 -8.46 0.39 7.41
C GLU A 25 -9.59 1.42 7.24
N SER A 26 -9.31 2.67 6.89
CA SER A 26 -10.34 3.65 6.52
C SER A 26 -10.91 3.43 5.12
N LEU A 27 -10.09 2.97 4.18
CA LEU A 27 -10.48 2.76 2.78
C LEU A 27 -11.05 1.35 2.52
N TYR A 28 -10.61 0.36 3.30
CA TYR A 28 -10.86 -1.05 3.03
C TYR A 28 -11.37 -1.83 4.24
N GLU A 29 -12.41 -2.62 4.01
CA GLU A 29 -12.90 -3.70 4.86
C GLU A 29 -12.28 -5.00 4.34
N MET A 30 -11.27 -5.49 5.06
CA MET A 30 -10.45 -6.64 4.70
C MET A 30 -10.05 -7.44 5.93
N GLU A 31 -9.69 -8.70 5.70
CA GLU A 31 -9.03 -9.52 6.70
C GLU A 31 -7.62 -8.98 6.94
N ARG A 32 -7.30 -8.73 8.21
CA ARG A 32 -5.96 -8.40 8.67
C ARG A 32 -5.33 -9.65 9.27
N LYS A 33 -4.28 -10.18 8.63
CA LYS A 33 -3.53 -11.33 9.13
C LYS A 33 -2.17 -10.89 9.65
N LEU A 34 -1.91 -11.13 10.93
CA LEU A 34 -0.62 -10.94 11.55
C LEU A 34 0.19 -12.24 11.44
N ASP A 35 1.48 -12.11 11.16
CA ASP A 35 2.39 -13.23 10.99
C ASP A 35 3.80 -12.85 11.44
N THR A 36 4.63 -13.85 11.68
CA THR A 36 6.09 -13.69 11.83
C THR A 36 6.76 -14.33 10.64
N THR A 37 7.94 -13.84 10.25
CA THR A 37 8.65 -14.38 9.10
C THR A 37 10.09 -14.69 9.46
N LYS A 38 10.63 -15.73 8.82
CA LYS A 38 12.06 -16.02 8.79
C LYS A 38 12.72 -15.47 7.52
N TRP A 39 11.93 -14.85 6.66
CA TRP A 39 12.40 -14.27 5.41
C TRP A 39 12.96 -12.88 5.67
N ASN A 40 14.25 -12.72 5.37
CA ASN A 40 15.03 -11.52 5.66
C ASN A 40 15.02 -11.19 7.17
N ASN A 41 15.44 -9.98 7.54
CA ASN A 41 15.47 -9.48 8.92
C ASN A 41 14.12 -8.90 9.38
N TRP A 42 13.02 -9.24 8.72
CA TRP A 42 11.68 -8.78 9.13
C TRP A 42 11.19 -9.60 10.33
N LYS A 43 10.67 -8.92 11.35
CA LYS A 43 10.24 -9.56 12.61
C LYS A 43 8.72 -9.61 12.72
N TYR A 44 8.03 -8.65 12.11
CA TYR A 44 6.59 -8.52 12.16
C TYR A 44 6.01 -8.31 10.77
N VAL A 45 4.95 -9.04 10.44
CA VAL A 45 4.29 -8.97 9.13
C VAL A 45 2.78 -8.80 9.32
N CYS A 46 2.19 -7.82 8.65
CA CYS A 46 0.75 -7.60 8.64
C CYS A 46 0.24 -7.59 7.19
N LYS A 47 -0.61 -8.56 6.85
CA LYS A 47 -1.18 -8.72 5.50
C LYS A 47 -2.63 -8.30 5.48
N TYR A 48 -2.98 -7.37 4.59
CA TYR A 48 -4.37 -7.03 4.29
C TYR A 48 -4.86 -7.83 3.09
N ARG A 49 -5.87 -8.67 3.28
CA ARG A 49 -6.32 -9.64 2.28
C ARG A 49 -7.85 -9.68 2.17
N ARG A 50 -8.36 -9.93 0.96
CA ARG A 50 -9.79 -10.19 0.72
C ARG A 50 -10.01 -11.00 -0.54
N GLY A 51 -10.75 -12.11 -0.41
CA GLY A 51 -11.06 -13.01 -1.53
C GLY A 51 -9.81 -13.69 -2.09
N GLY A 52 -8.93 -14.17 -1.21
CA GLY A 52 -7.70 -14.88 -1.59
C GLY A 52 -6.56 -14.00 -2.13
N ARG A 53 -6.79 -12.71 -2.35
CA ARG A 53 -5.79 -11.75 -2.88
C ARG A 53 -5.28 -10.80 -1.78
N THR A 54 -3.99 -10.49 -1.82
CA THR A 54 -3.37 -9.44 -0.99
C THR A 54 -3.61 -8.07 -1.62
N LEU A 55 -3.99 -7.11 -0.78
CA LEU A 55 -3.95 -5.68 -1.12
C LEU A 55 -2.51 -5.17 -0.95
N CYS A 56 -2.00 -5.22 0.28
CA CYS A 56 -0.62 -4.89 0.62
C CYS A 56 -0.14 -5.75 1.80
N THR A 57 1.18 -5.80 1.98
CA THR A 57 1.82 -6.40 3.15
C THR A 57 2.71 -5.36 3.82
N LEU A 58 2.50 -5.14 5.12
CA LEU A 58 3.36 -4.30 5.95
C LEU A 58 4.40 -5.18 6.64
N PHE A 59 5.65 -4.72 6.65
CA PHE A 59 6.77 -5.37 7.31
C PHE A 59 7.44 -4.40 8.29
N ALA A 60 7.77 -4.89 9.48
CA ALA A 60 8.53 -4.15 10.47
C ALA A 60 9.64 -5.00 11.08
N ASN A 61 10.74 -4.34 11.38
CA ASN A 61 11.76 -4.81 12.30
C ASN A 61 12.10 -3.68 13.28
N ASP A 62 13.20 -3.81 14.02
CA ASP A 62 13.65 -2.86 15.04
C ASP A 62 14.19 -1.53 14.48
N VAL A 63 14.36 -1.41 13.16
CA VAL A 63 14.98 -0.23 12.53
C VAL A 63 14.14 0.33 11.38
N SER A 64 13.34 -0.50 10.73
CA SER A 64 12.76 -0.21 9.42
C SER A 64 11.30 -0.64 9.31
N LEU A 65 10.61 0.07 8.42
CA LEU A 65 9.24 -0.14 8.02
C LEU A 65 9.17 -0.22 6.50
N CYS A 66 8.42 -1.18 5.96
CA CYS A 66 8.19 -1.32 4.54
C CYS A 66 6.73 -1.70 4.26
N VAL A 67 6.17 -1.17 3.17
CA VAL A 67 4.92 -1.65 2.58
C VAL A 67 5.21 -2.27 1.21
N GLN A 68 4.80 -3.51 1.03
CA GLN A 68 4.85 -4.19 -0.25
C GLN A 68 3.50 -4.14 -0.95
N ILE A 69 3.52 -3.69 -2.19
CA ILE A 69 2.38 -3.75 -3.12
C ILE A 69 2.82 -4.56 -4.34
N VAL A 70 1.95 -5.47 -4.79
CA VAL A 70 2.21 -6.31 -5.96
C VAL A 70 1.23 -5.96 -7.09
N PHE A 71 1.75 -5.48 -8.22
CA PHE A 71 0.96 -5.20 -9.41
C PHE A 71 1.05 -6.32 -10.44
N GLY A 72 -0.08 -6.99 -10.68
CA GLY A 72 -0.32 -7.84 -11.83
C GLY A 72 -0.41 -7.01 -13.12
N LYS A 73 -0.64 -7.68 -14.26
CA LYS A 73 -0.61 -7.03 -15.58
C LYS A 73 -1.51 -5.78 -15.65
N ASN A 74 -2.80 -5.93 -15.39
CA ASN A 74 -3.76 -4.83 -15.52
C ASN A 74 -3.48 -3.66 -14.55
N GLU A 75 -2.87 -3.93 -13.40
CA GLU A 75 -2.53 -2.90 -12.41
C GLU A 75 -1.30 -2.10 -12.88
N ARG A 76 -0.35 -2.77 -13.53
CA ARG A 76 0.80 -2.13 -14.18
C ARG A 76 0.38 -1.27 -15.36
N ASP A 77 -0.48 -1.78 -16.23
CA ASP A 77 -0.99 -1.02 -17.39
C ASP A 77 -1.61 0.31 -16.92
N LYS A 78 -2.37 0.30 -15.80
CA LYS A 78 -2.93 1.52 -15.19
C LYS A 78 -1.87 2.44 -14.58
N TYR A 79 -0.91 1.87 -13.84
CA TYR A 79 0.16 2.65 -13.23
C TYR A 79 1.00 3.36 -14.30
N GLU A 80 1.34 2.68 -15.38
CA GLU A 80 2.19 3.21 -16.46
C GLU A 80 1.54 4.38 -17.20
N LEU A 81 0.19 4.42 -17.29
CA LEU A 81 -0.55 5.57 -17.82
C LEU A 81 -0.49 6.80 -16.91
N GLU A 82 -0.35 6.62 -15.61
CA GLU A 82 -0.34 7.70 -14.62
C GLU A 82 1.05 7.94 -14.00
N GLN A 83 2.10 7.27 -14.50
CA GLN A 83 3.41 7.18 -13.85
C GLN A 83 4.05 8.55 -13.58
N GLU A 84 3.85 9.52 -14.49
CA GLU A 84 4.38 10.89 -14.35
C GLU A 84 3.79 11.67 -13.16
N HIS A 85 2.64 11.24 -12.64
CA HIS A 85 1.96 11.85 -11.49
C HIS A 85 2.40 11.26 -10.13
N TYR A 86 3.34 10.32 -10.13
CA TYR A 86 3.95 9.76 -8.92
C TYR A 86 5.27 10.46 -8.60
N SER A 87 5.66 10.48 -7.33
CA SER A 87 6.99 10.97 -6.96
C SER A 87 8.10 10.20 -7.66
N HIS A 88 9.23 10.87 -7.88
CA HIS A 88 10.42 10.24 -8.46
C HIS A 88 10.83 8.97 -7.68
N LYS A 89 10.69 8.98 -6.34
CA LYS A 89 11.01 7.82 -5.50
C LYS A 89 10.15 6.60 -5.87
N ILE A 90 8.84 6.77 -6.08
CA ILE A 90 7.95 5.68 -6.48
C ILE A 90 8.22 5.24 -7.92
N GLN A 91 8.50 6.17 -8.83
CA GLN A 91 8.90 5.84 -10.19
C GLN A 91 10.18 4.98 -10.22
N THR A 92 11.20 5.34 -9.45
CA THR A 92 12.43 4.55 -9.31
C THR A 92 12.13 3.16 -8.76
N ILE A 93 11.36 3.06 -7.67
CA ILE A 93 10.98 1.77 -7.08
C ILE A 93 10.26 0.89 -8.10
N TYR A 94 9.32 1.45 -8.87
CA TYR A 94 8.60 0.69 -9.89
C TYR A 94 9.52 0.19 -11.00
N ASN A 95 10.42 1.03 -11.49
CA ASN A 95 11.34 0.69 -12.58
C ASN A 95 12.36 -0.38 -12.17
N GLU A 96 12.82 -0.35 -10.92
CA GLU A 96 13.81 -1.29 -10.38
C GLU A 96 13.18 -2.58 -9.81
N ALA A 97 11.86 -2.58 -9.58
CA ALA A 97 11.15 -3.71 -9.00
C ALA A 97 11.13 -4.95 -9.91
N ASN A 98 11.42 -6.10 -9.30
CA ASN A 98 11.34 -7.40 -9.95
C ASN A 98 9.89 -7.77 -10.29
N THR A 99 9.70 -8.37 -11.46
CA THR A 99 8.41 -8.96 -11.87
C THR A 99 8.48 -10.48 -11.81
N PHE A 100 7.69 -11.04 -10.90
CA PHE A 100 7.53 -12.47 -10.71
C PHE A 100 6.23 -12.96 -11.35
N HIS A 101 5.97 -14.27 -11.23
CA HIS A 101 4.80 -14.93 -11.82
C HIS A 101 3.45 -14.33 -11.38
N ASP A 102 3.39 -13.75 -10.19
CA ASP A 102 2.19 -13.15 -9.60
C ASP A 102 2.13 -11.62 -9.73
N GLY A 103 3.19 -10.98 -10.20
CA GLY A 103 3.22 -9.54 -10.47
C GLY A 103 4.58 -8.89 -10.23
N LYS A 104 4.61 -7.57 -10.37
CA LYS A 104 5.76 -6.73 -10.03
C LYS A 104 5.69 -6.38 -8.55
N TRP A 105 6.75 -6.71 -7.81
CA TRP A 105 6.81 -6.56 -6.36
C TRP A 105 7.55 -5.27 -6.02
N MET A 106 6.83 -4.31 -5.44
CA MET A 106 7.38 -3.02 -5.04
C MET A 106 7.45 -2.96 -3.53
N ASP A 107 8.66 -3.03 -2.99
CA ASP A 107 8.95 -2.87 -1.57
C ASP A 107 9.27 -1.39 -1.28
N ILE A 108 8.35 -0.70 -0.60
CA ILE A 108 8.42 0.74 -0.37
C ILE A 108 8.80 0.97 1.09
N TYR A 109 10.05 1.38 1.32
CA TYR A 109 10.57 1.74 2.64
C TYR A 109 10.11 3.15 3.04
N LEU A 110 9.65 3.26 4.28
CA LEU A 110 9.03 4.47 4.81
C LEU A 110 9.85 5.05 5.95
N ASP A 111 10.31 6.28 5.73
CA ASP A 111 11.04 7.06 6.72
C ASP A 111 10.21 8.17 7.34
N ASP A 112 9.21 8.62 6.61
CA ASP A 112 8.27 9.66 6.98
C ASP A 112 6.94 9.42 6.21
N LEU A 113 6.07 10.42 6.22
CA LEU A 113 4.76 10.37 5.57
C LEU A 113 4.78 10.87 4.12
N THR A 114 5.93 11.23 3.55
CA THR A 114 6.01 11.89 2.23
C THR A 114 5.49 11.03 1.07
N LEU A 115 5.47 9.71 1.24
CA LEU A 115 4.97 8.77 0.24
C LEU A 115 3.49 8.38 0.43
N PHE A 116 2.78 8.92 1.43
CA PHE A 116 1.42 8.47 1.73
C PHE A 116 0.42 8.74 0.60
N ASP A 117 0.52 9.89 -0.07
CA ASP A 117 -0.36 10.22 -1.20
C ASP A 117 -0.13 9.27 -2.38
N ASP A 118 1.13 8.97 -2.69
CA ASP A 118 1.47 7.98 -3.71
C ASP A 118 0.97 6.59 -3.31
N LEU A 119 1.17 6.18 -2.06
CA LEU A 119 0.65 4.90 -1.55
C LEU A 119 -0.87 4.82 -1.67
N LYS A 120 -1.60 5.90 -1.36
CA LYS A 120 -3.06 5.97 -1.55
C LYS A 120 -3.42 5.71 -3.01
N LYS A 121 -2.79 6.41 -3.97
CA LYS A 121 -3.01 6.18 -5.41
C LYS A 121 -2.69 4.73 -5.82
N MET A 122 -1.56 4.18 -5.37
CA MET A 122 -1.18 2.80 -5.67
C MET A 122 -2.19 1.78 -5.12
N LEU A 123 -2.72 1.98 -3.91
CA LEU A 123 -3.76 1.13 -3.34
C LEU A 123 -5.06 1.20 -4.16
N PHE A 124 -5.42 2.39 -4.66
CA PHE A 124 -6.60 2.56 -5.51
C PHE A 124 -6.45 1.81 -6.84
N ILE A 125 -5.26 1.85 -7.46
CA ILE A 125 -4.93 1.02 -8.63
C ILE A 125 -5.05 -0.47 -8.29
N LYS A 126 -4.46 -0.89 -7.15
CA LYS A 126 -4.48 -2.29 -6.70
C LYS A 126 -5.90 -2.81 -6.51
N ARG A 127 -6.76 -2.02 -5.89
CA ARG A 127 -8.14 -2.36 -5.63
C ARG A 127 -8.98 -1.14 -5.32
N LYS A 128 -10.17 -1.07 -5.91
CA LYS A 128 -11.19 -0.09 -5.53
C LYS A 128 -11.53 -0.19 -4.03
N PRO A 129 -11.50 0.93 -3.28
CA PRO A 129 -11.97 1.00 -1.90
C PRO A 129 -13.40 0.48 -1.73
N ASN A 130 -13.69 -0.11 -0.57
CA ASN A 130 -14.99 -0.73 -0.28
C ASN A 130 -15.60 -0.30 1.06
N LYS A 131 -14.90 0.55 1.84
CA LYS A 131 -15.47 1.28 2.97
C LYS A 131 -15.96 2.68 2.63
N ILE A 132 -15.66 3.19 1.43
CA ILE A 132 -16.19 4.48 0.97
C ILE A 132 -17.71 4.33 0.73
N LYS A 133 -18.47 4.38 1.81
CA LYS A 133 -19.90 4.64 1.82
C LYS A 133 -20.08 6.03 2.44
N LYS A 134 -20.46 7.00 1.61
CA LYS A 134 -21.10 8.29 1.95
C LYS A 134 -20.29 9.55 2.34
N TYR A 135 -18.98 9.62 2.21
CA TYR A 135 -18.29 10.93 2.28
C TYR A 135 -17.40 11.13 1.07
N VAL A 136 -18.01 11.72 0.06
CA VAL A 136 -17.33 12.23 -1.11
C VAL A 136 -17.12 13.72 -0.83
N GLN A 137 -15.90 14.11 -0.48
CA GLN A 137 -15.49 15.50 -0.74
C GLN A 137 -15.13 15.58 -2.24
N GLU A 138 -15.51 16.68 -2.88
CA GLU A 138 -15.49 16.87 -4.35
C GLU A 138 -14.11 16.63 -5.01
N GLU A 139 -13.04 16.61 -4.22
CA GLU A 139 -11.66 16.43 -4.69
C GLU A 139 -11.33 14.96 -5.07
N ASP A 140 -11.90 13.98 -4.36
CA ASP A 140 -11.71 12.55 -4.67
C ASP A 140 -12.62 12.08 -5.85
N LEU A 141 -13.62 12.88 -6.26
CA LEU A 141 -14.47 12.56 -7.42
C LEU A 141 -13.72 12.70 -8.73
N CYS A 142 -12.86 13.71 -8.90
CA CYS A 142 -12.12 13.88 -10.15
C CYS A 142 -11.27 12.66 -10.48
N PHE A 143 -10.61 12.05 -9.49
CA PHE A 143 -9.79 10.86 -9.70
C PHE A 143 -10.63 9.62 -10.06
N ILE A 144 -11.81 9.47 -9.44
CA ILE A 144 -12.72 8.35 -9.73
C ILE A 144 -13.41 8.52 -11.07
N PHE A 145 -13.87 9.73 -11.42
CA PHE A 145 -14.53 10.01 -12.69
C PHE A 145 -13.59 9.83 -13.87
N MET A 146 -12.33 10.29 -13.78
CA MET A 146 -11.33 10.11 -14.84
C MET A 146 -11.03 8.64 -15.16
N GLN A 147 -11.14 7.73 -14.19
CA GLN A 147 -10.92 6.30 -14.43
C GLN A 147 -12.17 5.55 -14.94
N THR A 148 -13.32 6.23 -15.06
CA THR A 148 -14.60 5.59 -15.47
C THR A 148 -15.15 6.07 -16.81
N THR A 149 -14.50 7.02 -17.49
CA THR A 149 -14.98 7.56 -18.78
C THR A 149 -14.32 6.96 -20.03
N GLU A 150 -13.60 5.84 -19.92
CA GLU A 150 -13.15 5.06 -21.10
C GLU A 150 -14.03 3.83 -21.39
N GLU A 151 -15.33 3.90 -21.09
CA GLU A 151 -16.31 2.98 -21.65
C GLU A 151 -17.53 3.78 -22.14
N PHE A 152 -17.37 4.61 -23.18
CA PHE A 152 -18.39 4.94 -24.18
C PHE A 152 -17.74 5.44 -25.48
#